data_AF-A0A6P0PS87-F1
#
_entry.id   AF-A0A6P0PS87-F1
#
_cell.length_a   1.000
_cell.length_b   1.000
_cell.length_c   1.000
_cell.angle_alpha   90.00
_cell.angle_beta   90.00
_cell.angle_gamma   90.00
#
_symmetry.space_group_name_H-M   'P 1'
#
loop_
_entity.id
_entity.type
_entity.pdbx_description
1 polymer ?
#
loop_
_entity_poly.entity_id
_entity_poly.type
_entity_poly.pdbx_seq_one_letter_code
_entity_poly.pdbx_strand_id
1 'polypeptide(L)' 'MPEKPKRRVGRPSIYNESKKTYSVKVTKLAWDNLKELAKSAGLSLSEYVEYLGRNGKLP' A
#
# COMPACT_ATOMS: atom_id res chain seq x y z
N MET A 1 -12.28 -20.29 -22.62
CA MET A 1 -11.99 -18.90 -22.20
C MET A 1 -11.40 -18.98 -20.80
N PRO A 2 -10.14 -18.55 -20.55
CA PRO A 2 -9.59 -18.67 -19.21
C PRO A 2 -10.35 -17.71 -18.27
N GLU A 3 -10.86 -18.26 -17.17
CA GLU A 3 -11.60 -17.52 -16.16
C GLU A 3 -10.75 -16.38 -15.61
N LYS A 4 -11.27 -15.14 -15.69
CA LYS A 4 -10.64 -13.99 -15.04
C LYS A 4 -10.71 -14.23 -13.52
N PRO A 5 -9.58 -14.19 -12.78
CA PRO A 5 -9.60 -14.43 -11.35
C PRO A 5 -10.50 -13.41 -10.66
N LYS A 6 -11.54 -13.89 -9.97
CA LYS A 6 -12.44 -13.07 -9.15
C LYS A 6 -11.59 -12.25 -8.17
N ARG A 7 -11.58 -10.92 -8.34
CA ARG A 7 -10.94 -10.00 -7.40
C ARG A 7 -11.64 -10.13 -6.05
N ARG A 8 -10.99 -10.79 -5.09
CA ARG A 8 -11.42 -10.80 -3.69
C ARG A 8 -11.32 -9.36 -3.16
N VAL A 9 -12.38 -8.88 -2.53
CA VAL A 9 -12.45 -7.53 -1.97
C VAL A 9 -11.33 -7.41 -0.91
N GLY A 10 -10.39 -6.47 -1.10
CA GLY A 10 -9.12 -6.42 -0.36
C GLY A 10 -7.85 -6.04 -1.17
N ARG A 11 -8.02 -5.68 -2.45
CA ARG A 11 -7.02 -5.23 -3.46
C ARG A 11 -5.90 -6.24 -3.81
N PRO A 12 -5.60 -6.45 -5.11
CA PRO A 12 -4.39 -7.14 -5.53
C PRO A 12 -3.16 -6.45 -4.92
N SER A 13 -2.22 -7.22 -4.39
CA SER A 13 -0.89 -6.71 -4.09
C SER A 13 -0.26 -6.18 -5.38
N ILE A 14 0.30 -4.96 -5.34
CA ILE A 14 1.07 -4.38 -6.45
C ILE A 14 2.20 -5.31 -6.92
N TYR A 15 2.66 -6.22 -6.04
CA TYR A 15 3.73 -7.18 -6.32
C TYR A 15 3.26 -8.64 -6.38
N ASN A 16 1.95 -8.90 -6.47
CA ASN A 16 1.39 -10.27 -6.55
C ASN A 16 1.82 -11.20 -5.39
N GLU A 17 2.19 -10.63 -4.25
CA GLU A 17 2.54 -11.35 -3.02
C GLU A 17 1.42 -11.24 -1.99
N SER A 18 1.23 -12.30 -1.19
CA SER A 18 0.28 -12.27 -0.08
C SER A 18 0.72 -11.26 0.99
N LYS A 19 -0.10 -10.25 1.24
CA LYS A 19 0.18 -9.26 2.29
C LYS A 19 0.16 -9.90 3.68
N LYS A 20 1.08 -9.48 4.54
CA LYS A 20 1.09 -9.75 5.99
C LYS A 20 0.84 -8.46 6.76
N THR A 21 0.20 -8.55 7.91
CA THR A 21 -0.07 -7.39 8.76
C THR A 21 1.13 -7.08 9.65
N TYR A 22 1.57 -5.83 9.62
CA TYR A 22 2.59 -5.29 10.51
C TYR A 22 2.08 -3.99 11.15
N SER A 23 2.56 -3.70 12.35
CA SER A 23 2.22 -2.48 13.10
C SER A 23 3.45 -1.61 13.26
N VAL A 24 3.29 -0.30 13.02
CA VAL A 24 4.34 0.71 13.24
C VAL A 24 3.84 1.76 14.24
N LYS A 25 4.75 2.30 15.06
CA LYS A 25 4.46 3.40 15.97
C LYS A 25 4.97 4.69 15.36
N VAL A 26 4.10 5.66 15.17
CA VAL A 26 4.41 6.98 14.60
C VAL A 26 3.61 8.06 15.33
N THR A 27 4.04 9.31 15.20
CA THR A 27 3.27 10.45 15.71
C THR A 27 2.02 10.68 14.86
N LYS A 28 1.00 11.35 15.42
CA LYS A 28 -0.24 11.68 14.71
C LYS A 28 0.04 12.50 13.45
N LEU A 29 0.91 13.51 13.54
CA LEU A 29 1.30 14.35 12.42
C LEU A 29 1.93 13.53 11.28
N ALA A 30 2.86 12.62 11.61
CA ALA A 30 3.47 11.76 10.60
C ALA A 30 2.44 10.82 9.95
N TRP A 31 1.53 10.25 10.75
CA TRP A 31 0.47 9.38 10.25
C TRP A 31 -0.47 10.08 9.27
N ASP A 32 -0.88 11.31 9.58
CA ASP A 32 -1.80 12.07 8.74
C ASP A 32 -1.10 12.55 7.46
N ASN A 33 0.15 13.02 7.55
CA ASN A 33 0.96 13.37 6.37
C ASN A 33 1.18 12.17 5.45
N LEU A 34 1.43 10.97 6.00
CA LEU A 34 1.58 9.74 5.20
C LEU A 34 0.30 9.40 4.41
N LYS A 35 -0.88 9.64 4.98
CA LYS A 35 -2.15 9.41 4.26
C LYS A 35 -2.32 10.39 3.11
N GLU A 36 -1.97 11.66 3.31
CA GLU A 36 -2.06 12.67 2.24
C GLU A 36 -1.09 12.37 1.11
N LEU A 37 0.16 11.95 1.42
CA LEU A 37 1.13 11.50 0.42
C LEU A 37 0.63 10.27 -0.36
N ALA A 38 0.02 9.30 0.32
CA ALA A 38 -0.56 8.15 -0.34
C ALA A 38 -1.69 8.55 -1.29
N LYS A 39 -2.59 9.46 -0.85
CA LYS A 39 -3.67 9.99 -1.69
C LYS A 39 -3.13 10.75 -2.91
N SER A 40 -2.10 11.59 -2.74
CA SER A 40 -1.53 12.35 -3.85
C SER A 40 -0.86 11.46 -4.89
N ALA A 41 -0.29 10.32 -4.46
CA ALA A 41 0.25 9.28 -5.34
C ALA A 41 -0.83 8.37 -5.95
N GLY A 42 -2.12 8.55 -5.61
CA GLY A 42 -3.20 7.65 -6.05
C GLY A 42 -3.15 6.24 -5.45
N LEU A 43 -2.38 6.06 -4.37
CA LEU A 43 -2.14 4.78 -3.71
C LEU A 43 -2.92 4.68 -2.39
N SER A 44 -3.19 3.45 -1.94
CA SER A 44 -3.51 3.25 -0.52
C SER A 44 -2.26 3.43 0.33
N LEU A 45 -2.44 3.73 1.61
CA LEU A 45 -1.33 3.84 2.56
C LEU A 45 -0.46 2.58 2.60
N SER A 46 -1.07 1.39 2.49
CA SER A 46 -0.33 0.12 2.45
C SER A 46 0.55 -0.02 1.21
N GLU A 47 0.07 0.44 0.05
CA GLU A 47 0.82 0.40 -1.21
C GLU A 47 1.94 1.43 -1.21
N TYR A 48 1.69 2.62 -0.65
CA TYR A 48 2.69 3.66 -0.50
C TYR A 48 3.86 3.20 0.39
N VAL A 49 3.56 2.58 1.54
CA VAL A 49 4.58 2.04 2.45
C VAL A 49 5.35 0.89 1.82
N GLU A 50 4.69 0.00 1.09
CA GLU A 50 5.40 -1.08 0.37
C GLU A 50 6.31 -0.54 -0.74
N TYR A 51 5.86 0.46 -1.51
CA TYR A 51 6.71 1.08 -2.52
C TYR A 51 7.96 1.71 -1.89
N LEU A 52 7.78 2.47 -0.80
CA LEU A 52 8.88 3.07 -0.06
C LEU A 52 9.85 1.99 0.46
N GLY A 53 9.33 0.93 1.08
CA GLY A 53 10.13 -0.13 1.67
C GLY A 53 10.93 -0.95 0.65
N ARG A 54 10.42 -1.10 -0.58
CA ARG A 54 11.14 -1.81 -1.65
C ARG A 54 12.12 -0.95 -2.43
N ASN A 55 11.75 0.30 -2.71
CA ASN A 55 12.50 1.15 -3.64
C ASN A 55 13.40 2.18 -2.95
N GLY A 56 13.19 2.43 -1.64
CA GLY A 56 13.91 3.47 -0.89
C GLY A 56 13.62 4.90 -1.36
N LYS A 57 12.57 5.08 -2.16
CA LYS A 57 12.16 6.34 -2.78
C LYS A 57 10.66 6.53 -2.63
N LEU A 58 10.20 7.77 -2.71
CA LEU A 58 8.77 8.09 -2.73
C LEU A 58 8.18 7.73 -4.11
N PRO A 59 6.98 7.15 -4.16
CA PRO A 59 6.26 6.82 -5.39
C PRO A 59 5.80 8.05 -6.18
#